data_AF-W4PXM1-F1
#
_entry.id   AF-W4PXM1-F1
#
_cell.length_a   1.000
_cell.length_b   1.000
_cell.length_c   1.000
_cell.angle_alpha   90.00
_cell.angle_beta   90.00
_cell.angle_gamma   90.00
#
_symmetry.space_group_name_H-M   'P 1'
#
loop_
_entity.id
_entity.type
_entity.pdbx_description
1 polymer ?
#
loop_
_entity_poly.entity_id
_entity_poly.type
_entity_poly.pdbx_seq_one_letter_code
_entity_poly.pdbx_strand_id
1 'polypeptide(L)'
;MSSKGHKAEEPWQGFHGPNLGVAIELYEEYSKNPEAVEEDLRELFDIWGPPPSDNESQSSTSADQVFLLPHLIWLGIMLMQLN
;
A
#
# COMPACT_ATOMS: atom_id res chain seq x y z
N MET A 1 -11.62 -26.82 4.75
CA MET A 1 -10.72 -26.30 3.70
C MET A 1 -10.56 -24.81 3.99
N SER A 2 -9.52 -24.41 4.71
CA SER A 2 -9.30 -23.01 5.06
C SER A 2 -7.93 -22.63 4.53
N SER A 3 -7.85 -22.38 3.22
CA SER A 3 -6.69 -21.74 2.62
C SER A 3 -6.66 -20.29 3.11
N LYS A 4 -6.14 -20.08 4.32
CA LYS A 4 -5.67 -18.77 4.76
C LYS A 4 -4.40 -18.49 3.96
N GLY A 5 -4.58 -18.14 2.68
CA GLY A 5 -3.54 -17.44 1.93
C GLY A 5 -3.29 -16.14 2.68
N HIS A 6 -2.03 -15.86 2.98
CA HIS A 6 -1.61 -14.63 3.64
C HIS A 6 -2.26 -13.46 2.89
N LYS A 7 -3.13 -12.74 3.60
CA LYS A 7 -4.02 -11.75 3.01
C LYS A 7 -3.14 -10.59 2.59
N ALA A 8 -2.86 -10.47 1.29
CA ALA A 8 -2.12 -9.33 0.73
C ALA A 8 -2.73 -7.99 1.17
N GLU A 9 -3.98 -7.99 1.63
CA GLU A 9 -4.70 -6.87 2.23
C GLU A 9 -4.09 -6.29 3.53
N GLU A 10 -3.35 -7.07 4.32
CA GLU A 10 -2.84 -6.62 5.63
C GLU A 10 -1.98 -5.34 5.56
N PRO A 11 -1.02 -5.21 4.63
CA PRO A 11 -0.28 -3.95 4.42
C PRO A 11 -1.12 -2.81 3.81
N TRP A 12 -2.16 -3.12 3.05
CA TRP A 12 -2.98 -2.11 2.34
C TRP A 12 -4.14 -1.58 3.17
N GLN A 13 -4.43 -2.16 4.34
CA GLN A 13 -5.57 -1.78 5.20
C GLN A 13 -5.61 -0.30 5.61
N GLY A 14 -4.48 0.41 5.60
CA GLY A 14 -4.42 1.85 5.89
C GLY A 14 -4.47 2.76 4.64
N PHE A 15 -4.48 2.19 3.44
CA PHE A 15 -4.48 2.93 2.18
C PHE A 15 -5.89 3.01 1.63
N HIS A 16 -6.37 4.24 1.45
CA HIS A 16 -7.70 4.51 0.89
C HIS A 16 -7.63 5.70 -0.07
N GLY A 17 -8.58 5.72 -1.01
CA GLY A 17 -8.74 6.84 -1.94
C GLY A 17 -7.47 7.10 -2.76
N PRO A 18 -7.03 8.35 -2.92
CA PRO A 18 -5.87 8.68 -3.77
C PRO A 18 -4.59 7.92 -3.41
N ASN A 19 -4.35 7.61 -2.14
CA ASN A 19 -3.14 6.90 -1.71
C ASN A 19 -3.14 5.44 -2.22
N LEU A 20 -4.30 4.78 -2.22
CA LEU A 20 -4.44 3.44 -2.78
C LEU A 20 -4.36 3.49 -4.32
N GLY A 21 -4.97 4.50 -4.94
CA GLY A 21 -4.88 4.71 -6.39
C GLY A 21 -3.44 4.83 -6.88
N VAL A 22 -2.62 5.64 -6.21
CA VAL A 22 -1.19 5.78 -6.54
C VAL A 22 -0.44 4.44 -6.40
N ALA A 23 -0.73 3.65 -5.35
CA ALA A 23 -0.12 2.35 -5.17
C ALA A 23 -0.51 1.36 -6.29
N ILE A 24 -1.77 1.40 -6.73
CA ILE A 24 -2.26 0.59 -7.87
C ILE A 24 -1.50 0.97 -9.15
N GLU A 25 -1.42 2.26 -9.48
CA GLU A 25 -0.71 2.73 -10.69
C GLU A 25 0.77 2.33 -10.68
N LEU A 26 1.44 2.48 -9.55
CA LEU A 26 2.85 2.08 -9.39
C LEU A 26 3.04 0.57 -9.49
N TYR A 27 2.12 -0.23 -8.95
CA TYR A 27 2.17 -1.68 -9.07
C TYR A 27 1.92 -2.14 -10.52
N GLU A 28 1.05 -1.46 -11.26
CA GLU A 28 0.85 -1.75 -12.69
C GLU A 28 2.11 -1.49 -13.52
N GLU A 29 2.83 -0.40 -13.22
CA GLU A 29 4.12 -0.12 -13.85
C GLU A 29 5.16 -1.16 -13.43
N TYR A 30 5.24 -1.50 -12.14
CA TYR A 30 6.10 -2.55 -11.61
C TYR A 30 5.88 -3.89 -12.33
N SER A 31 4.62 -4.28 -12.53
CA SER A 31 4.26 -5.53 -13.20
C SER A 31 4.63 -5.54 -14.68
N LYS A 32 4.78 -4.38 -15.33
CA LYS A 32 5.21 -4.27 -16.73
C LYS A 32 6.73 -4.21 -16.83
N ASN A 33 7.34 -3.34 -16.04
CA ASN A 33 8.77 -3.15 -15.97
C ASN A 33 9.19 -2.85 -14.52
N PRO A 34 9.76 -3.82 -13.79
CA PRO A 34 10.18 -3.60 -12.41
C PRO A 34 11.29 -2.55 -12.28
N GLU A 35 12.09 -2.33 -13.33
CA GLU A 35 13.15 -1.31 -13.35
C GLU A 35 12.61 0.12 -13.58
N ALA A 36 11.34 0.28 -13.96
CA ALA A 36 10.72 1.59 -14.12
C ALA A 36 10.27 2.21 -12.79
N VAL A 37 10.35 1.45 -11.69
CA VAL A 37 9.92 1.85 -10.35
C VAL A 37 11.14 1.90 -9.43
N GLU A 38 11.10 2.79 -8.45
CA GLU A 38 12.16 2.94 -7.44
C GLU A 38 12.46 1.60 -6.74
N GLU A 39 13.72 1.34 -6.42
CA GLU A 39 14.15 0.09 -5.79
C GLU A 39 13.41 -0.20 -4.48
N ASP A 40 13.23 0.82 -3.64
CA ASP A 40 12.48 0.70 -2.38
C ASP A 40 11.02 0.26 -2.61
N LEU A 41 10.37 0.76 -3.67
CA LEU A 41 9.01 0.37 -4.03
C LEU A 41 8.96 -1.05 -4.56
N ARG A 42 9.98 -1.43 -5.32
CA ARG A 42 10.17 -2.76 -5.88
C ARG A 42 10.25 -3.82 -4.78
N GLU A 43 11.07 -3.57 -3.76
CA GLU A 43 11.18 -4.43 -2.58
C GLU A 43 9.84 -4.51 -1.83
N LEU A 44 9.16 -3.36 -1.68
CA LEU A 44 7.86 -3.32 -1.00
C LEU A 44 6.80 -4.13 -1.75
N PHE A 45 6.76 -4.07 -3.08
CA PHE A 45 5.86 -4.89 -3.90
C PHE A 45 6.24 -6.37 -3.94
N ASP A 46 7.52 -6.72 -3.81
CA ASP A 46 7.95 -8.12 -3.69
C ASP A 46 7.47 -8.75 -2.37
N ILE A 47 7.47 -7.96 -1.29
CA ILE A 47 7.05 -8.40 0.05
C ILE A 47 5.52 -8.37 0.20
N TRP A 48 4.86 -7.29 -0.24
CA TRP A 48 3.42 -7.05 -0.01
C TRP A 48 2.53 -7.60 -1.13
N GLY A 49 3.08 -7.77 -2.33
CA GLY A 49 2.33 -8.16 -3.51
C GLY A 49 1.41 -7.06 -4.03
N PRO A 50 0.43 -7.41 -4.87
CA PRO A 50 -0.47 -6.44 -5.50
C PRO A 50 -1.36 -5.72 -4.48
N PRO A 51 -1.58 -4.40 -4.64
CA PRO A 51 -2.62 -3.69 -3.91
C PRO A 51 -4.02 -4.22 -4.27
N PRO A 52 -4.97 -4.22 -3.32
CA PRO A 52 -6.35 -4.58 -3.61
C PRO A 52 -6.93 -3.57 -4.59
N SER A 53 -7.58 -4.08 -5.64
CA SER A 53 -8.32 -3.22 -6.57
C SER A 53 -9.46 -2.53 -5.82
N ASP A 54 -9.82 -1.30 -6.21
CA ASP A 54 -10.88 -0.50 -5.56
C ASP A 54 -12.23 -1.24 -5.36
N ASN A 55 -12.48 -2.31 -6.13
CA ASN A 55 -13.66 -3.15 -5.97
C ASN A 55 -13.66 -4.02 -4.70
N GLU A 56 -12.50 -4.29 -4.10
CA GLU A 56 -12.34 -5.15 -2.91
C GLU A 56 -12.26 -4.31 -1.60
N SER A 57 -11.88 -3.02 -1.71
CA SER A 57 -11.62 -2.12 -0.56
C SER A 57 -12.86 -1.35 -0.07
N GLN A 58 -14.05 -1.63 -0.61
CA GLN A 58 -15.31 -0.98 -0.22
C GLN A 58 -15.86 -1.53 1.11
N SER A 59 -15.09 -1.44 2.19
CA SER A 59 -15.60 -1.62 3.55
C SER A 59 -14.78 -0.83 4.57
N SER A 60 -14.77 0.50 4.44
CA SER A 60 -14.56 1.45 5.55
C SER A 60 -14.83 2.88 5.08
N THR A 61 -15.97 3.41 5.49
CA THR A 61 -16.37 4.82 5.37
C THR A 61 -15.40 5.73 6.12
N SER A 62 -14.87 6.78 5.46
CA SER A 62 -15.17 8.18 5.79
C SER A 62 -14.13 9.09 5.13
N ALA A 63 -14.53 9.71 4.02
CA ALA A 63 -13.88 10.88 3.48
C ALA A 63 -14.14 12.07 4.42
N ASP A 64 -13.13 12.52 5.16
CA ASP A 64 -12.96 13.92 5.56
C ASP A 64 -11.63 14.12 6.33
N GLN A 65 -10.80 15.08 5.87
CA GLN A 65 -9.65 15.71 6.57
C GLN A 65 -8.43 14.78 6.79
N VAL A 66 -7.20 15.02 6.33
CA VAL A 66 -6.35 16.22 6.42
C VAL A 66 -5.30 16.13 5.30
N PHE A 67 -5.51 16.89 4.23
CA PHE A 67 -4.60 17.01 3.10
C PHE A 67 -3.58 18.12 3.41
N LEU A 68 -2.58 17.88 4.28
CA LEU A 68 -1.35 18.71 4.45
C LEU A 68 -0.52 18.30 5.69
N LEU A 69 0.21 17.17 5.67
CA LEU A 69 1.39 16.99 6.54
C LEU A 69 2.41 16.04 5.88
N PRO A 70 3.31 16.55 5.02
CA PRO A 70 4.44 15.75 4.56
C PRO A 70 5.49 15.64 5.69
N HIS A 71 6.03 14.44 5.87
CA HIS A 71 7.28 14.09 6.58
C HIS A 71 7.22 13.50 8.01
N LEU A 72 6.30 13.86 8.91
CA LEU A 72 6.40 13.38 10.32
C LEU A 72 5.76 12.00 10.58
N ILE A 73 4.90 11.51 9.70
CA ILE A 73 4.20 10.23 9.87
C ILE A 73 5.11 9.04 9.50
N TRP A 74 6.03 9.24 8.54
CA TRP A 74 6.96 8.20 8.08
C TRP A 74 8.08 7.89 9.09
N LEU A 75 8.58 8.90 9.82
CA LEU A 75 9.60 8.66 10.85
C LEU A 75 9.05 7.86 12.04
N GLY A 76 7.75 8.02 12.36
CA GLY A 76 7.09 7.29 13.44
C GLY A 76 6.85 5.81 13.12
N ILE A 77 6.52 5.49 11.87
CA ILE A 77 6.30 4.10 11.44
C ILE A 77 7.64 3.36 11.31
N MET A 78 8.72 4.04 10.89
CA MET A 78 10.05 3.41 10.78
C MET A 78 10.68 3.10 12.15
N LEU A 79 10.41 3.91 13.19
CA LEU A 79 10.98 3.69 14.53
C LEU A 79 10.29 2.56 15.32
N MET A 80 9.09 2.14 14.92
CA MET A 80 8.28 1.15 15.64
C MET A 80 8.57 -0.31 15.21
N GLN A 81 9.36 -0.51 14.15
CA GLN A 81 9.72 -1.84 13.62
C GLN A 81 11.11 -2.33 14.09
N LEU A 82 11.76 -1.60 15.00
CA LEU A 82 13.05 -1.97 15.57
C LEU A 82 12.93 -2.29 17.06
N ASN A 83 12.19 -3.35 17.40
CA ASN A 83 12.38 -4.13 18.64
C ASN A 83 11.70 -5.49 18.57
#